data_AF-A0A852Z558-F1
#
_entry.id   AF-A0A852Z558-F1
#
_cell.length_a   1.000
_cell.length_b   1.000
_cell.length_c   1.000
_cell.angle_alpha   90.00
_cell.angle_beta   90.00
_cell.angle_gamma   90.00
#
_symmetry.space_group_name_H-M   'P 1'
#
loop_
_entity.id
_entity.type
_entity.pdbx_description
1 polymer ?
#
loop_
_entity_poly.entity_id
_entity_poly.type
_entity_poly.pdbx_seq_one_letter_code
_entity_poly.pdbx_strand_id
1 'polypeptide(L)'
;MPYVLGVHLGTSTTSAAVMGRNGGRWTPATPFPLGATRPDVPSVVARSPDGGYLAGEAAAAKQAESHEWGCSGFVSALGEDAPLLLGGEFVHAHRLAATMIEWVADQVAHRHGHPAEHIAVTHSSSWGAHRTHLLYLALAELGLTDVTLLSEPLAVAVDYVTRQRVPNGGSIAVGNLGGSGSSAAVLRKDEPHDSDGVPGAARGPGSGLEFLGTPVESGEPAGSDLDDLVLERVRADFGDSVSRLDPAEPRDRGAAIRLRAECSKAKEELSHRESSRVNVLLPASSGEVPLARAHYERLARPYLEWLPEMLVQAIQSASLSPEDLEAVVLAGGPARTPLLRNLVQQRLYGTLPGLETIESPVRVDGSPELVAARGAACWAAEALSAETDRAVAGAETSVLMRVGAGEDNSPSASSGEYDVDGAEAVIDDVSSDPTAEPPRPPVEVEPMHIESPPQRKALKVVKLSLAALLIIFGLVMTVMQGFGGSQQPALPGVMQQVGK
;
A
#
# COMPACT_ATOMS: atom_id res chain seq x y z
N MET A 1 17.85 13.93 2.24
CA MET A 1 18.40 12.74 2.93
C MET A 1 17.81 11.55 2.23
N PRO A 2 18.61 10.55 1.81
CA PRO A 2 18.09 9.36 1.15
C PRO A 2 17.02 8.71 2.03
N TYR A 3 15.97 8.20 1.41
CA TYR A 3 14.84 7.62 2.13
C TYR A 3 14.14 6.57 1.29
N VAL A 4 13.45 5.66 1.97
CA VAL A 4 12.50 4.72 1.36
C VAL A 4 11.07 5.08 1.74
N LEU A 5 10.13 4.63 0.91
CA LEU A 5 8.71 4.87 1.06
C LEU A 5 7.95 3.54 1.19
N GLY A 6 7.17 3.39 2.25
CA GLY A 6 6.14 2.37 2.36
C GLY A 6 4.77 2.97 2.06
N VAL A 7 4.00 2.33 1.18
CA VAL A 7 2.63 2.72 0.84
C VAL A 7 1.69 1.57 1.17
N HIS A 8 0.66 1.85 1.96
CA HIS A 8 -0.48 0.97 2.13
C HIS A 8 -1.64 1.48 1.29
N LEU A 9 -1.92 0.81 0.17
CA LEU A 9 -3.07 1.09 -0.69
C LEU A 9 -4.26 0.24 -0.21
N GLY A 10 -4.97 0.73 0.79
CA GLY A 10 -6.20 0.12 1.27
C GLY A 10 -7.40 0.46 0.38
N THR A 11 -8.47 -0.31 0.49
CA THR A 11 -9.68 -0.13 -0.33
C THR A 11 -10.48 1.12 0.01
N SER A 12 -10.41 1.58 1.27
CA SER A 12 -11.08 2.79 1.74
C SER A 12 -10.12 3.95 1.99
N THR A 13 -8.94 3.69 2.54
CA THR A 13 -7.93 4.70 2.82
C THR A 13 -6.55 4.25 2.35
N THR A 14 -5.71 5.23 2.04
CA THR A 14 -4.31 5.06 1.66
C THR A 14 -3.44 5.76 2.69
N SER A 15 -2.41 5.08 3.17
CA SER A 15 -1.44 5.62 4.13
C SER A 15 -0.02 5.42 3.62
N ALA A 16 0.91 6.24 4.14
CA ALA A 16 2.31 6.20 3.78
C ALA A 16 3.20 6.31 5.02
N ALA A 17 4.41 5.75 4.92
CA ALA A 17 5.46 5.92 5.91
C ALA A 17 6.82 6.03 5.23
N VAL A 18 7.75 6.70 5.89
CA VAL A 18 9.11 6.91 5.38
C VAL A 18 10.15 6.46 6.39
N MET A 19 11.30 6.01 5.88
CA MET A 19 12.51 5.80 6.66
C MET A 19 13.66 6.53 5.98
N GLY A 20 14.28 7.46 6.68
CA GLY A 20 15.47 8.17 6.20
C GLY A 20 16.74 7.39 6.53
N ARG A 21 17.80 7.63 5.78
CA ARG A 21 19.13 7.08 6.05
C ARG A 21 20.07 8.18 6.55
N ASN A 22 20.63 7.98 7.75
CA ASN A 22 21.62 8.89 8.33
C ASN A 22 22.84 8.07 8.80
N GLY A 23 24.03 8.39 8.27
CA GLY A 23 25.26 7.70 8.63
C GLY A 23 25.23 6.18 8.39
N GLY A 24 24.54 5.74 7.33
CA GLY A 24 24.37 4.32 6.99
C GLY A 24 23.25 3.60 7.74
N ARG A 25 22.71 4.17 8.82
CA ARG A 25 21.62 3.59 9.61
C ARG A 25 20.27 4.18 9.19
N TRP A 26 19.26 3.33 9.12
CA TRP A 26 17.88 3.74 8.89
C TRP A 26 17.26 4.35 10.15
N THR A 27 16.49 5.41 10.01
CA THR A 27 15.61 5.93 11.07
C THR A 27 14.44 4.97 11.29
N PRO A 28 13.76 5.03 12.45
CA PRO A 28 12.48 4.34 12.62
C PRO A 28 11.49 4.73 11.51
N ALA A 29 10.60 3.80 11.14
CA ALA A 29 9.51 4.07 10.22
C ALA A 29 8.56 5.10 10.84
N THR A 30 8.42 6.25 10.18
CA THR A 30 7.52 7.33 10.60
C THR A 30 6.38 7.48 9.61
N PRO A 31 5.11 7.45 10.05
CA PRO A 31 3.99 7.78 9.17
C PRO A 31 4.16 9.14 8.51
N PHE A 32 3.88 9.21 7.22
CA PHE A 32 3.91 10.45 6.45
C PHE A 32 2.49 11.04 6.42
N PRO A 33 2.28 12.28 6.87
CA PRO A 33 0.95 12.88 6.89
C PRO A 33 0.53 13.27 5.47
N LEU A 34 -0.29 12.42 4.85
CA LEU A 34 -0.89 12.65 3.54
C LEU A 34 -2.11 13.58 3.63
N GLY A 35 -2.94 13.41 4.68
CA GLY A 35 -4.15 14.20 4.90
C GLY A 35 -3.92 15.46 5.72
N ALA A 36 -4.90 16.37 5.71
CA ALA A 36 -4.83 17.62 6.46
C ALA A 36 -5.06 17.42 7.96
N THR A 37 -5.92 16.46 8.32
CA THR A 37 -6.31 16.19 9.72
C THR A 37 -5.88 14.81 10.20
N ARG A 38 -5.77 13.86 9.27
CA ARG A 38 -5.36 12.48 9.52
C ARG A 38 -4.11 12.15 8.71
N PRO A 39 -3.28 11.21 9.19
CA PRO A 39 -2.10 10.78 8.45
C PRO A 39 -2.45 10.00 7.17
N ASP A 40 -3.61 9.36 7.12
CA ASP A 40 -4.16 8.67 5.94
C ASP A 40 -5.10 9.57 5.13
N VAL A 41 -5.38 9.18 3.88
CA VAL A 41 -6.34 9.86 2.99
C VAL A 41 -7.31 8.85 2.38
N PRO A 42 -8.51 9.27 1.91
CA PRO A 42 -9.41 8.39 1.17
C PRO A 42 -8.75 7.80 -0.09
N SER A 43 -8.99 6.53 -0.37
CA SER A 43 -8.58 5.86 -1.62
C SER A 43 -9.53 6.25 -2.76
N VAL A 44 -9.47 7.52 -3.15
CA VAL A 44 -10.29 8.12 -4.19
C VAL A 44 -9.39 8.82 -5.19
N VAL A 45 -9.62 8.57 -6.47
CA VAL A 45 -8.95 9.25 -7.58
C VAL A 45 -10.01 10.02 -8.37
N ALA A 46 -9.73 11.28 -8.69
CA ALA A 46 -10.62 12.12 -9.47
C ALA A 46 -9.89 12.70 -10.68
N ARG A 47 -10.60 12.86 -11.80
CA ARG A 47 -10.04 13.50 -12.99
C ARG A 47 -10.18 15.02 -12.86
N SER A 48 -9.11 15.75 -13.16
CA SER A 48 -9.10 17.20 -13.23
C SER A 48 -9.49 17.69 -14.63
N PRO A 49 -10.13 18.87 -14.80
CA PRO A 49 -10.52 19.39 -16.11
C PRO A 49 -9.34 19.66 -17.06
N ASP A 50 -8.14 19.85 -16.51
CA ASP A 50 -6.88 20.01 -17.27
C ASP A 50 -6.29 18.69 -17.77
N GLY A 51 -6.97 17.56 -17.52
CA GLY A 51 -6.55 16.22 -17.91
C GLY A 51 -5.63 15.52 -16.92
N GLY A 52 -5.28 16.16 -15.79
CA GLY A 52 -4.55 15.52 -14.69
C GLY A 52 -5.44 14.67 -13.77
N TYR A 53 -4.83 14.08 -12.74
CA TYR A 53 -5.53 13.38 -11.66
C TYR A 53 -5.35 14.09 -10.32
N LEU A 54 -6.41 14.08 -9.53
CA LEU A 54 -6.44 14.41 -8.11
C LEU A 54 -6.58 13.09 -7.34
N ALA A 55 -6.06 13.04 -6.11
CA ALA A 55 -6.21 11.90 -5.22
C ALA A 55 -6.46 12.34 -3.78
N GLY A 56 -6.91 11.41 -2.94
CA GLY A 56 -7.13 11.67 -1.52
C GLY A 56 -8.32 12.59 -1.22
N GLU A 57 -8.16 13.48 -0.24
CA GLU A 57 -9.22 14.37 0.25
C GLU A 57 -9.78 15.29 -0.86
N ALA A 58 -8.92 15.80 -1.75
CA ALA A 58 -9.34 16.65 -2.87
C ALA A 58 -10.21 15.87 -3.88
N ALA A 59 -9.86 14.61 -4.16
CA ALA A 59 -10.65 13.76 -5.03
C ALA A 59 -11.99 13.37 -4.39
N ALA A 60 -11.99 13.07 -3.08
CA ALA A 60 -13.21 12.77 -2.34
C ALA A 60 -14.18 13.97 -2.29
N ALA A 61 -13.65 15.19 -2.06
CA ALA A 61 -14.45 16.41 -2.12
C ALA A 61 -15.08 16.60 -3.50
N LYS A 62 -14.28 16.42 -4.56
CA LYS A 62 -14.77 16.49 -5.93
C LYS A 62 -15.82 15.43 -6.24
N GLN A 63 -15.66 14.21 -5.76
CA GLN A 63 -16.65 13.13 -5.91
C GLN A 63 -17.98 13.47 -5.24
N ALA A 64 -17.94 14.11 -4.05
CA ALA A 64 -19.14 14.53 -3.34
C ALA A 64 -19.89 15.69 -4.03
N GLU A 65 -19.18 16.53 -4.79
CA GLU A 65 -19.75 17.61 -5.60
C GLU A 65 -20.22 17.12 -6.98
N SER A 66 -19.45 16.24 -7.61
CA SER A 66 -19.66 15.75 -8.98
C SER A 66 -19.13 14.33 -9.13
N HIS A 67 -19.95 13.36 -8.73
CA HIS A 67 -19.60 11.94 -8.62
C HIS A 67 -18.92 11.33 -9.85
N GLU A 68 -19.33 11.73 -11.07
CA GLU A 68 -18.78 11.19 -12.32
C GLU A 68 -17.28 11.47 -12.47
N TRP A 69 -16.76 12.48 -11.78
CA TRP A 69 -15.36 12.89 -11.84
C TRP A 69 -14.48 12.22 -10.79
N GLY A 70 -15.04 11.41 -9.89
CA GLY A 70 -14.29 10.73 -8.82
C GLY A 70 -14.63 9.24 -8.74
N CYS A 71 -13.60 8.42 -8.56
CA CYS A 71 -13.72 6.97 -8.49
C CYS A 71 -13.08 6.45 -7.19
N SER A 72 -13.82 5.60 -6.49
CA SER A 72 -13.39 4.80 -5.34
C SER A 72 -13.65 3.32 -5.63
N GLY A 73 -13.18 2.42 -4.77
CA GLY A 73 -13.38 0.97 -4.94
C GLY A 73 -12.53 0.31 -6.04
N PHE A 74 -11.68 1.09 -6.73
CA PHE A 74 -10.77 0.57 -7.76
C PHE A 74 -9.75 -0.44 -7.22
N VAL A 75 -9.42 -0.40 -5.92
CA VAL A 75 -8.53 -1.38 -5.30
C VAL A 75 -9.20 -2.76 -5.28
N SER A 76 -10.50 -2.83 -4.96
CA SER A 76 -11.26 -4.09 -4.97
C SER A 76 -11.54 -4.60 -6.38
N ALA A 77 -11.72 -3.69 -7.35
CA ALA A 77 -11.94 -4.03 -8.76
C ALA A 77 -10.63 -4.37 -9.51
N LEU A 78 -9.48 -4.43 -8.83
CA LEU A 78 -8.22 -4.65 -9.50
C LEU A 78 -8.15 -6.07 -10.08
N GLY A 79 -7.84 -6.15 -11.37
CA GLY A 79 -7.82 -7.41 -12.14
C GLY A 79 -9.17 -7.86 -12.66
N GLU A 80 -10.24 -7.09 -12.42
CA GLU A 80 -11.50 -7.30 -13.14
C GLU A 80 -11.38 -6.79 -14.58
N ASP A 81 -12.00 -7.50 -15.52
CA ASP A 81 -12.01 -7.12 -16.95
C ASP A 81 -12.83 -5.85 -17.20
N ALA A 82 -13.90 -5.66 -16.42
CA ALA A 82 -14.81 -4.53 -16.57
C ALA A 82 -14.12 -3.22 -16.15
N PRO A 83 -13.97 -2.24 -17.06
CA PRO A 83 -13.38 -0.96 -16.70
C PRO A 83 -14.33 -0.12 -15.84
N LEU A 84 -13.75 0.79 -15.07
CA LEU A 84 -14.47 1.78 -14.26
C LEU A 84 -14.73 3.05 -15.08
N LEU A 85 -15.85 3.73 -14.82
CA LEU A 85 -16.18 4.99 -15.47
C LEU A 85 -15.64 6.16 -14.64
N LEU A 86 -14.78 6.99 -15.23
CA LEU A 86 -14.21 8.19 -14.60
C LEU A 86 -14.16 9.35 -15.60
N GLY A 87 -14.96 10.38 -15.36
CA GLY A 87 -15.05 11.58 -16.20
C GLY A 87 -15.46 11.25 -17.65
N GLY A 88 -16.36 10.28 -17.83
CA GLY A 88 -16.83 9.82 -19.15
C GLY A 88 -15.88 8.86 -19.88
N GLU A 89 -14.75 8.49 -19.30
CA GLU A 89 -13.80 7.53 -19.86
C GLU A 89 -13.81 6.21 -19.10
N PHE A 90 -13.62 5.11 -19.84
CA PHE A 90 -13.41 3.78 -19.27
C PHE A 90 -11.94 3.61 -18.89
N VAL A 91 -11.67 3.39 -17.60
CA VAL A 91 -10.33 3.25 -17.04
C VAL A 91 -10.25 1.95 -16.24
N HIS A 92 -9.23 1.13 -16.51
CA HIS A 92 -9.00 -0.07 -15.71
C HIS A 92 -8.54 0.26 -14.29
N ALA A 93 -9.01 -0.55 -13.33
CA ALA A 93 -8.72 -0.41 -11.91
C ALA A 93 -7.22 -0.32 -11.56
N HIS A 94 -6.38 -1.14 -12.20
CA HIS A 94 -4.93 -1.14 -11.96
C HIS A 94 -4.26 0.19 -12.35
N ARG A 95 -4.80 0.93 -13.32
CA ARG A 95 -4.30 2.27 -13.68
C ARG A 95 -4.63 3.30 -12.61
N LEU A 96 -5.83 3.25 -12.03
CA LEU A 96 -6.23 4.13 -10.93
C LEU A 96 -5.42 3.83 -9.66
N ALA A 97 -5.16 2.55 -9.38
CA ALA A 97 -4.28 2.13 -8.29
C ALA A 97 -2.86 2.67 -8.46
N ALA A 98 -2.26 2.52 -9.65
CA ALA A 98 -0.94 3.07 -9.94
C ALA A 98 -0.92 4.61 -9.86
N THR A 99 -1.98 5.28 -10.32
CA THR A 99 -2.14 6.75 -10.21
C THR A 99 -2.17 7.20 -8.75
N MET A 100 -2.87 6.47 -7.87
CA MET A 100 -2.89 6.77 -6.44
C MET A 100 -1.49 6.64 -5.82
N ILE A 101 -0.74 5.60 -6.19
CA ILE A 101 0.62 5.36 -5.68
C ILE A 101 1.60 6.41 -6.21
N GLU A 102 1.50 6.80 -7.49
CA GLU A 102 2.27 7.91 -8.07
C GLU A 102 1.97 9.20 -7.32
N TRP A 103 0.69 9.52 -7.09
CA TRP A 103 0.32 10.71 -6.32
C TRP A 103 0.94 10.70 -4.92
N VAL A 104 0.92 9.56 -4.20
CA VAL A 104 1.58 9.43 -2.89
C VAL A 104 3.09 9.66 -3.01
N ALA A 105 3.74 9.02 -3.98
CA ALA A 105 5.17 9.17 -4.22
C ALA A 105 5.56 10.63 -4.51
N ASP A 106 4.76 11.33 -5.31
CA ASP A 106 4.94 12.75 -5.63
C ASP A 106 4.76 13.65 -4.40
N GLN A 107 3.73 13.41 -3.57
CA GLN A 107 3.53 14.16 -2.33
C GLN A 107 4.73 14.02 -1.39
N VAL A 108 5.26 12.81 -1.25
CA VAL A 108 6.41 12.53 -0.40
C VAL A 108 7.68 13.15 -1.00
N ALA A 109 7.92 12.96 -2.29
CA ALA A 109 9.07 13.52 -2.99
C ALA A 109 9.09 15.05 -2.95
N HIS A 110 7.93 15.70 -3.08
CA HIS A 110 7.81 17.15 -2.96
C HIS A 110 8.26 17.66 -1.59
N ARG A 111 7.91 16.94 -0.50
CA ARG A 111 8.31 17.30 0.87
C ARG A 111 9.78 17.01 1.15
N HIS A 112 10.35 15.98 0.54
CA HIS A 112 11.75 15.58 0.73
C HIS A 112 12.73 16.25 -0.27
N GLY A 113 12.23 16.81 -1.37
CA GLY A 113 13.00 17.48 -2.42
C GLY A 113 13.60 16.55 -3.48
N HIS A 114 13.41 15.24 -3.37
CA HIS A 114 13.88 14.22 -4.32
C HIS A 114 13.01 12.94 -4.19
N PRO A 115 12.97 12.06 -5.20
CA PRO A 115 12.23 10.80 -5.11
C PRO A 115 12.82 9.86 -4.05
N ALA A 116 12.01 8.89 -3.61
CA ALA A 116 12.43 7.79 -2.75
C ALA A 116 13.46 6.91 -3.48
N GLU A 117 14.39 6.32 -2.74
CA GLU A 117 15.33 5.35 -3.30
C GLU A 117 14.62 4.06 -3.71
N HIS A 118 13.65 3.62 -2.92
CA HIS A 118 12.83 2.43 -3.17
C HIS A 118 11.42 2.63 -2.61
N ILE A 119 10.41 2.03 -3.24
CA ILE A 119 9.02 2.05 -2.78
C ILE A 119 8.54 0.61 -2.52
N ALA A 120 7.98 0.36 -1.34
CA ALA A 120 7.24 -0.87 -1.07
C ALA A 120 5.75 -0.57 -1.00
N VAL A 121 4.92 -1.35 -1.71
CA VAL A 121 3.47 -1.17 -1.75
C VAL A 121 2.77 -2.43 -1.28
N THR A 122 1.88 -2.30 -0.28
CA THR A 122 1.11 -3.43 0.22
C THR A 122 -0.05 -3.79 -0.69
N HIS A 123 -0.40 -5.08 -0.77
CA HIS A 123 -1.62 -5.56 -1.42
C HIS A 123 -2.35 -6.62 -0.57
N SER A 124 -3.60 -6.92 -0.92
CA SER A 124 -4.33 -8.06 -0.34
C SER A 124 -3.68 -9.38 -0.75
N SER A 125 -3.67 -10.38 0.15
CA SER A 125 -3.04 -11.68 -0.11
C SER A 125 -3.78 -12.48 -1.19
N SER A 126 -5.06 -12.20 -1.44
CA SER A 126 -5.83 -12.81 -2.53
C SER A 126 -5.47 -12.33 -3.94
N TRP A 127 -4.63 -11.30 -4.08
CA TRP A 127 -4.33 -10.75 -5.40
C TRP A 127 -3.62 -11.74 -6.34
N GLY A 128 -2.86 -12.70 -5.80
CA GLY A 128 -2.13 -13.68 -6.61
C GLY A 128 -1.19 -13.02 -7.65
N ALA A 129 -0.67 -13.82 -8.57
CA ALA A 129 0.32 -13.34 -9.56
C ALA A 129 -0.28 -12.39 -10.60
N HIS A 130 -1.54 -12.58 -10.99
CA HIS A 130 -2.16 -11.79 -12.06
C HIS A 130 -2.38 -10.33 -11.67
N ARG A 131 -3.06 -10.08 -10.54
CA ARG A 131 -3.38 -8.72 -10.07
C ARG A 131 -2.10 -7.95 -9.69
N THR A 132 -1.17 -8.61 -9.02
CA THR A 132 0.13 -8.00 -8.67
C THR A 132 0.93 -7.63 -9.93
N HIS A 133 0.95 -8.49 -10.95
CA HIS A 133 1.61 -8.19 -12.22
C HIS A 133 0.98 -7.00 -12.94
N LEU A 134 -0.37 -6.91 -12.99
CA LEU A 134 -1.07 -5.77 -13.59
C LEU A 134 -0.71 -4.45 -12.91
N LEU A 135 -0.65 -4.43 -11.57
CA LEU A 135 -0.25 -3.24 -10.84
C LEU A 135 1.22 -2.87 -11.14
N TYR A 136 2.12 -3.86 -11.16
CA TYR A 136 3.53 -3.65 -11.46
C TYR A 136 3.74 -3.02 -12.85
N LEU A 137 3.05 -3.55 -13.87
CA LEU A 137 3.09 -2.97 -15.22
C LEU A 137 2.56 -1.53 -15.23
N ALA A 138 1.45 -1.26 -14.56
CA ALA A 138 0.87 0.09 -14.50
C ALA A 138 1.78 1.10 -13.80
N LEU A 139 2.50 0.68 -12.74
CA LEU A 139 3.50 1.50 -12.07
C LEU A 139 4.71 1.79 -12.98
N ALA A 140 5.19 0.78 -13.70
CA ALA A 140 6.27 0.94 -14.66
C ALA A 140 5.90 1.89 -15.82
N GLU A 141 4.65 1.87 -16.30
CA GLU A 141 4.14 2.84 -17.29
C GLU A 141 4.22 4.30 -16.80
N LEU A 142 4.08 4.53 -15.49
CA LEU A 142 4.23 5.84 -14.84
C LEU A 142 5.69 6.19 -14.52
N GLY A 143 6.63 5.26 -14.75
CA GLY A 143 8.05 5.43 -14.47
C GLY A 143 8.46 5.11 -13.03
N LEU A 144 7.56 4.50 -12.25
CA LEU A 144 7.87 3.93 -10.94
C LEU A 144 8.37 2.50 -11.12
N THR A 145 9.66 2.35 -11.41
CA THR A 145 10.27 1.06 -11.73
C THR A 145 10.91 0.36 -10.55
N ASP A 146 11.29 1.11 -9.50
CA ASP A 146 11.90 0.54 -8.30
C ASP A 146 10.86 0.36 -7.19
N VAL A 147 10.00 -0.64 -7.40
CA VAL A 147 8.87 -0.96 -6.53
C VAL A 147 8.87 -2.43 -6.16
N THR A 148 8.72 -2.73 -4.87
CA THR A 148 8.41 -4.07 -4.37
C THR A 148 6.95 -4.14 -3.91
N LEU A 149 6.28 -5.25 -4.24
CA LEU A 149 4.95 -5.55 -3.73
C LEU A 149 5.06 -6.58 -2.59
N LEU A 150 4.34 -6.36 -1.49
CA LEU A 150 4.24 -7.30 -0.37
C LEU A 150 2.80 -7.41 0.11
N SER A 151 2.42 -8.56 0.69
CA SER A 151 1.08 -8.68 1.24
C SER A 151 0.92 -7.86 2.52
N GLU A 152 -0.28 -7.36 2.75
CA GLU A 152 -0.62 -6.59 3.95
C GLU A 152 -0.35 -7.33 5.28
N PRO A 153 -0.74 -8.62 5.47
CA PRO A 153 -0.40 -9.31 6.71
C PRO A 153 1.12 -9.47 6.92
N LEU A 154 1.90 -9.61 5.84
CA LEU A 154 3.35 -9.61 5.94
C LEU A 154 3.87 -8.23 6.37
N ALA A 155 3.38 -7.15 5.78
CA ALA A 155 3.76 -5.80 6.20
C ALA A 155 3.43 -5.55 7.69
N VAL A 156 2.25 -5.97 8.16
CA VAL A 156 1.87 -5.86 9.57
C VAL A 156 2.81 -6.65 10.48
N ALA A 157 3.17 -7.87 10.08
CA ALA A 157 4.16 -8.68 10.79
C ALA A 157 5.54 -8.02 10.84
N VAL A 158 6.02 -7.48 9.72
CA VAL A 158 7.30 -6.75 9.63
C VAL A 158 7.33 -5.56 10.60
N ASP A 159 6.27 -4.74 10.64
CA ASP A 159 6.17 -3.62 11.60
C ASP A 159 6.19 -4.11 13.06
N TYR A 160 5.56 -5.25 13.35
CA TYR A 160 5.55 -5.82 14.69
C TYR A 160 6.92 -6.32 15.11
N VAL A 161 7.57 -7.19 14.32
CA VAL A 161 8.86 -7.80 14.66
C VAL A 161 10.03 -6.81 14.65
N THR A 162 9.89 -5.69 13.95
CA THR A 162 10.89 -4.60 13.98
C THR A 162 10.86 -3.83 15.29
N ARG A 163 9.68 -3.75 15.94
CA ARG A 163 9.48 -2.98 17.17
C ARG A 163 9.47 -3.83 18.43
N GLN A 164 9.11 -5.11 18.29
CA GLN A 164 8.97 -6.06 19.37
C GLN A 164 9.90 -7.25 19.16
N ARG A 165 10.42 -7.81 20.24
CA ARG A 165 11.28 -8.97 20.16
C ARG A 165 10.42 -10.22 19.97
N VAL A 166 10.58 -10.88 18.82
CA VAL A 166 10.05 -12.22 18.54
C VAL A 166 11.24 -13.17 18.38
N PRO A 167 11.30 -14.29 19.13
CA PRO A 167 12.40 -15.26 19.01
C PRO A 167 12.40 -15.93 17.64
N ASN A 168 13.56 -16.47 17.24
CA ASN A 168 13.61 -17.34 16.05
C ASN A 168 12.77 -18.60 16.31
N GLY A 169 12.01 -19.05 15.30
CA GLY A 169 10.96 -20.06 15.41
C GLY A 169 9.64 -19.54 15.98
N GLY A 170 9.61 -18.32 16.54
CA GLY A 170 8.41 -17.71 17.13
C GLY A 170 7.34 -17.42 16.07
N SER A 171 6.08 -17.66 16.44
CA SER A 171 4.94 -17.51 15.51
C SER A 171 4.01 -16.37 15.98
N ILE A 172 3.55 -15.56 15.03
CA ILE A 172 2.59 -14.48 15.25
C ILE A 172 1.36 -14.67 14.37
N ALA A 173 0.18 -14.42 14.91
CA ALA A 173 -1.04 -14.33 14.10
C ALA A 173 -1.35 -12.86 13.80
N VAL A 174 -1.68 -12.56 12.56
CA VAL A 174 -2.11 -11.24 12.11
C VAL A 174 -3.58 -11.30 11.77
N GLY A 175 -4.39 -10.44 12.38
CA GLY A 175 -5.80 -10.25 12.06
C GLY A 175 -6.04 -8.83 11.56
N ASN A 176 -6.43 -8.67 10.31
CA ASN A 176 -6.72 -7.38 9.71
C ASN A 176 -8.21 -7.22 9.45
N LEU A 177 -8.78 -6.09 9.86
CA LEU A 177 -10.15 -5.71 9.53
C LEU A 177 -10.09 -4.37 8.80
N GLY A 178 -10.16 -4.44 7.46
CA GLY A 178 -10.12 -3.29 6.57
C GLY A 178 -11.50 -2.72 6.25
N GLY A 179 -11.54 -1.74 5.35
CA GLY A 179 -12.79 -1.08 4.96
C GLY A 179 -13.72 -1.93 4.09
N SER A 180 -13.20 -2.90 3.34
CA SER A 180 -13.98 -3.75 2.42
C SER A 180 -13.65 -5.25 2.54
N GLY A 181 -13.03 -5.65 3.64
CA GLY A 181 -12.68 -7.05 3.85
C GLY A 181 -11.86 -7.26 5.12
N SER A 182 -11.72 -8.53 5.45
CA SER A 182 -10.95 -9.01 6.59
C SER A 182 -9.93 -10.05 6.12
N SER A 183 -8.82 -10.17 6.82
CA SER A 183 -7.85 -11.24 6.59
C SER A 183 -7.24 -11.73 7.89
N ALA A 184 -6.92 -13.01 7.95
CA ALA A 184 -6.14 -13.61 9.01
C ALA A 184 -4.99 -14.45 8.43
N ALA A 185 -3.80 -14.34 9.01
CA ALA A 185 -2.66 -15.15 8.62
C ALA A 185 -1.77 -15.47 9.82
N VAL A 186 -1.02 -16.55 9.75
CA VAL A 186 0.04 -16.85 10.72
C VAL A 186 1.38 -16.71 10.01
N LEU A 187 2.32 -16.04 10.66
CA LEU A 187 3.68 -15.90 10.18
C LEU A 187 4.64 -16.43 11.24
N ARG A 188 5.66 -17.15 10.80
CA ARG A 188 6.76 -17.60 11.64
C ARG A 188 8.00 -16.78 11.31
N LYS A 189 8.74 -16.41 12.34
CA LYS A 189 10.09 -15.89 12.20
C LYS A 189 11.06 -17.07 12.09
N ASP A 190 11.66 -17.24 10.93
CA ASP A 190 12.70 -18.22 10.59
C ASP A 190 13.89 -17.49 9.92
N GLU A 191 14.80 -17.00 10.75
CA GLU A 191 16.09 -16.48 10.30
C GLU A 191 17.04 -17.67 10.03
N PRO A 192 17.66 -17.76 8.83
CA PRO A 192 18.64 -18.80 8.54
C PRO A 192 19.79 -18.78 9.54
N HIS A 193 20.06 -19.91 10.16
CA HIS A 193 21.31 -20.13 10.90
C HIS A 193 22.38 -20.62 9.92
N ASP A 194 23.57 -20.01 9.94
CA ASP A 194 24.73 -20.67 9.35
C ASP A 194 25.04 -21.94 10.16
N SER A 195 25.59 -22.96 9.50
CA SER A 195 25.86 -24.30 10.06
C SER A 195 26.72 -24.33 11.34
N ASP A 196 27.34 -23.20 11.69
CA ASP A 196 28.24 -23.04 12.83
C ASP A 196 27.58 -22.36 14.05
N GLY A 197 26.26 -22.14 14.03
CA GLY A 197 25.54 -21.50 15.13
C GLY A 197 25.86 -20.01 15.31
N VAL A 198 26.61 -19.43 14.36
CA VAL A 198 26.75 -17.99 14.20
C VAL A 198 25.48 -17.49 13.49
N PRO A 199 24.85 -16.40 13.94
CA PRO A 199 23.77 -15.76 13.18
C PRO A 199 24.28 -15.52 11.76
N GLY A 200 23.70 -16.19 10.76
CA GLY A 200 24.04 -15.93 9.36
C GLY A 200 23.82 -14.46 9.08
N ALA A 201 24.60 -13.88 8.16
CA ALA A 201 24.61 -12.43 7.88
C ALA A 201 23.19 -11.87 7.97
N ALA A 202 22.93 -11.13 9.05
CA ALA A 202 21.58 -10.73 9.43
C ALA A 202 20.98 -9.93 8.28
N ARG A 203 20.13 -10.56 7.49
CA ARG A 203 19.13 -9.84 6.72
C ARG A 203 18.27 -9.13 7.78
N GLY A 204 17.84 -7.90 7.54
CA GLY A 204 17.29 -7.02 8.56
C GLY A 204 16.04 -7.53 9.31
N PRO A 205 15.41 -6.67 10.13
CA PRO A 205 14.13 -6.97 10.77
C PRO A 205 12.96 -7.00 9.76
N GLY A 206 12.56 -8.21 9.37
CA GLY A 206 11.52 -8.49 8.35
C GLY A 206 11.92 -9.66 7.44
N SER A 207 13.22 -9.82 7.22
CA SER A 207 13.78 -11.04 6.67
C SER A 207 13.55 -12.24 7.59
N GLY A 208 13.20 -13.38 7.01
CA GLY A 208 12.86 -14.58 7.76
C GLY A 208 11.41 -14.64 8.22
N LEU A 209 10.51 -13.74 7.81
CA LEU A 209 9.08 -13.98 8.00
C LEU A 209 8.52 -14.85 6.89
N GLU A 210 7.95 -15.99 7.27
CA GLU A 210 7.31 -16.93 6.35
C GLU A 210 5.86 -17.17 6.75
N PHE A 211 4.98 -17.26 5.76
CA PHE A 211 3.59 -17.67 5.99
C PHE A 211 3.56 -19.12 6.46
N LEU A 212 2.88 -19.35 7.59
CA LEU A 212 2.60 -20.66 8.11
C LEU A 212 1.12 -20.99 7.90
N GLY A 213 0.84 -22.14 7.28
CA GLY A 213 -0.52 -22.50 6.92
C GLY A 213 -1.08 -21.69 5.75
N THR A 214 -2.40 -21.58 5.68
CA THR A 214 -3.12 -20.90 4.60
C THR A 214 -3.72 -19.59 5.11
N PRO A 215 -3.35 -18.42 4.55
CA PRO A 215 -4.04 -17.18 4.85
C PRO A 215 -5.53 -17.27 4.55
N VAL A 216 -6.35 -16.70 5.42
CA VAL A 216 -7.81 -16.65 5.30
C VAL A 216 -8.19 -15.21 4.94
N GLU A 217 -8.96 -15.01 3.88
CA GLU A 217 -9.49 -13.71 3.51
C GLU A 217 -11.01 -13.79 3.27
N SER A 218 -11.71 -12.72 3.60
CA SER A 218 -13.15 -12.58 3.33
C SER A 218 -13.49 -11.15 2.94
N GLY A 219 -14.38 -10.98 1.96
CA GLY A 219 -14.93 -9.67 1.61
C GLY A 219 -15.92 -9.13 2.65
N GLU A 220 -16.49 -10.02 3.47
CA GLU A 220 -17.47 -9.67 4.49
C GLU A 220 -17.23 -10.49 5.78
N PRO A 221 -17.48 -9.91 6.96
CA PRO A 221 -17.82 -8.51 7.20
C PRO A 221 -16.59 -7.58 7.13
N ALA A 222 -16.86 -6.32 6.82
CA ALA A 222 -15.90 -5.25 6.58
C ALA A 222 -16.23 -3.97 7.35
N GLY A 223 -15.27 -3.03 7.39
CA GLY A 223 -15.45 -1.72 8.00
C GLY A 223 -16.62 -0.90 7.42
N SER A 224 -16.96 -1.12 6.14
CA SER A 224 -18.13 -0.55 5.47
C SER A 224 -19.45 -1.06 6.05
N ASP A 225 -19.52 -2.32 6.44
CA ASP A 225 -20.74 -2.89 7.01
C ASP A 225 -20.99 -2.30 8.40
N LEU A 226 -19.93 -1.98 9.12
CA LEU A 226 -20.01 -1.25 10.39
C LEU A 226 -20.50 0.20 10.20
N ASP A 227 -20.17 0.83 9.07
CA ASP A 227 -20.74 2.15 8.71
C ASP A 227 -22.23 2.04 8.39
N ASP A 228 -22.62 0.96 7.71
CA ASP A 228 -24.01 0.73 7.33
C ASP A 228 -24.91 0.42 8.55
N LEU A 229 -24.36 -0.15 9.64
CA LEU A 229 -25.06 -0.23 10.94
C LEU A 229 -25.39 1.15 11.53
N VAL A 230 -24.48 2.12 11.39
CA VAL A 230 -24.72 3.50 11.82
C VAL A 230 -25.73 4.18 10.90
N LEU A 231 -25.64 3.93 9.59
CA LEU A 231 -26.62 4.42 8.63
C LEU A 231 -28.02 3.89 8.93
N GLU A 232 -28.16 2.61 9.30
CA GLU A 232 -29.46 2.04 9.68
C GLU A 232 -30.04 2.73 10.92
N ARG A 233 -29.20 3.06 11.90
CA ARG A 233 -29.64 3.88 13.04
C ARG A 233 -30.12 5.27 12.60
N VAL A 234 -29.48 5.89 11.61
CA VAL A 234 -29.95 7.16 11.03
C VAL A 234 -31.29 6.98 10.32
N ARG A 235 -31.48 5.88 9.57
CA ARG A 235 -32.73 5.57 8.85
C ARG A 235 -33.91 5.37 9.80
N ALA A 236 -33.69 4.98 11.05
CA ALA A 236 -34.76 4.93 12.03
C ALA A 236 -35.39 6.32 12.31
N ASP A 237 -34.61 7.41 12.24
CA ASP A 237 -35.09 8.77 12.53
C ASP A 237 -35.35 9.58 11.23
N PHE A 238 -34.63 9.29 10.15
CA PHE A 238 -34.65 10.02 8.87
C PHE A 238 -35.03 9.15 7.67
N GLY A 239 -35.62 7.98 7.88
CA GLY A 239 -35.84 6.95 6.84
C GLY A 239 -36.60 7.44 5.62
N ASP A 240 -37.65 8.23 5.82
CA ASP A 240 -38.43 8.82 4.72
C ASP A 240 -37.60 9.78 3.85
N SER A 241 -36.71 10.56 4.47
CA SER A 241 -35.84 11.50 3.76
C SER A 241 -34.72 10.76 3.02
N VAL A 242 -34.13 9.74 3.64
CA VAL A 242 -33.08 8.92 3.02
C VAL A 242 -33.66 8.15 1.83
N SER A 243 -34.87 7.60 1.96
CA SER A 243 -35.50 6.78 0.89
C SER A 243 -35.97 7.61 -0.30
N ARG A 244 -36.07 8.94 -0.18
CA ARG A 244 -36.43 9.85 -1.28
C ARG A 244 -35.24 10.30 -2.12
N LEU A 245 -34.01 9.98 -1.71
CA LEU A 245 -32.82 10.35 -2.46
C LEU A 245 -32.84 9.61 -3.80
N ASP A 246 -32.83 10.37 -4.90
CA ASP A 246 -32.75 9.83 -6.25
C ASP A 246 -31.28 9.61 -6.65
N PRO A 247 -30.83 8.36 -6.90
CA PRO A 247 -29.47 8.10 -7.38
C PRO A 247 -29.16 8.70 -8.76
N ALA A 248 -30.16 9.09 -9.54
CA ALA A 248 -29.95 9.79 -10.81
C ALA A 248 -29.63 11.28 -10.60
N GLU A 249 -30.08 11.88 -9.49
CA GLU A 249 -29.89 13.30 -9.20
C GLU A 249 -28.52 13.55 -8.54
N PRO A 250 -27.66 14.41 -9.13
CA PRO A 250 -26.35 14.75 -8.56
C PRO A 250 -26.41 15.24 -7.10
N ARG A 251 -27.40 16.08 -6.76
CA ARG A 251 -27.52 16.64 -5.40
C ARG A 251 -27.80 15.57 -4.34
N ASP A 252 -28.68 14.63 -4.66
CA ASP A 252 -29.12 13.57 -3.75
C ASP A 252 -28.02 12.55 -3.52
N ARG A 253 -27.29 12.16 -4.59
CA ARG A 253 -26.07 11.35 -4.47
C ARG A 253 -25.01 12.01 -3.60
N GLY A 254 -24.73 13.29 -3.83
CA GLY A 254 -23.79 14.04 -3.01
C GLY A 254 -24.19 14.05 -1.54
N ALA A 255 -25.49 14.15 -1.25
CA ALA A 255 -26.01 14.05 0.12
C ALA A 255 -25.81 12.65 0.71
N ALA A 256 -26.03 11.58 -0.05
CA ALA A 256 -25.79 10.21 0.39
C ALA A 256 -24.31 9.95 0.71
N ILE A 257 -23.38 10.41 -0.15
CA ILE A 257 -21.93 10.29 0.07
C ILE A 257 -21.53 11.01 1.36
N ARG A 258 -21.98 12.26 1.55
CA ARG A 258 -21.70 13.03 2.77
C ARG A 258 -22.30 12.37 4.01
N LEU A 259 -23.52 11.85 3.93
CA LEU A 259 -24.14 11.16 5.06
C LEU A 259 -23.35 9.91 5.46
N ARG A 260 -22.90 9.12 4.49
CA ARG A 260 -22.08 7.92 4.77
C ARG A 260 -20.73 8.29 5.38
N ALA A 261 -20.10 9.38 4.92
CA ALA A 261 -18.88 9.91 5.54
C ALA A 261 -19.10 10.35 6.99
N GLU A 262 -20.22 11.02 7.30
CA GLU A 262 -20.58 11.39 8.68
C GLU A 262 -20.87 10.16 9.57
N CYS A 263 -21.48 9.10 9.01
CA CYS A 263 -21.66 7.83 9.72
C CYS A 263 -20.31 7.19 10.09
N SER A 264 -19.38 7.13 9.12
CA SER A 264 -18.04 6.58 9.33
C SER A 264 -17.26 7.36 10.38
N LYS A 265 -17.29 8.70 10.29
CA LYS A 265 -16.69 9.59 11.29
C LYS A 265 -17.26 9.37 12.69
N ALA A 266 -18.59 9.31 12.83
CA ALA A 266 -19.22 9.09 14.13
C ALA A 266 -18.86 7.72 14.73
N LYS A 267 -18.82 6.67 13.89
CA LYS A 267 -18.33 5.33 14.27
C LYS A 267 -16.90 5.37 14.79
N GLU A 268 -16.00 6.02 14.07
CA GLU A 268 -14.60 6.16 14.46
C GLU A 268 -14.45 6.93 15.79
N GLU A 269 -15.21 8.01 15.99
CA GLU A 269 -15.23 8.76 17.26
C GLU A 269 -15.65 7.88 18.44
N LEU A 270 -16.59 6.95 18.25
CA LEU A 270 -17.00 5.99 19.27
C LEU A 270 -15.87 5.04 19.69
N SER A 271 -14.78 4.91 18.93
CA SER A 271 -13.61 4.13 19.36
C SER A 271 -12.86 4.80 20.53
N HIS A 272 -13.03 6.11 20.71
CA HIS A 272 -12.38 6.89 21.78
C HIS A 272 -13.37 7.49 22.78
N ARG A 273 -14.61 7.77 22.35
CA ARG A 273 -15.66 8.38 23.18
C ARG A 273 -16.80 7.40 23.47
N GLU A 274 -17.46 7.56 24.61
CA GLU A 274 -18.66 6.76 24.96
C GLU A 274 -19.89 7.16 24.14
N SER A 275 -19.90 8.38 23.58
CA SER A 275 -20.97 8.90 22.74
C SER A 275 -20.44 9.77 21.60
N SER A 276 -21.21 9.84 20.52
CA SER A 276 -20.99 10.67 19.34
C SER A 276 -22.35 11.06 18.74
N ARG A 277 -22.36 11.77 17.61
CA ARG A 277 -23.56 12.13 16.86
C ARG A 277 -23.27 12.10 15.36
N VAL A 278 -24.26 11.73 14.56
CA VAL A 278 -24.22 11.89 13.10
C VAL A 278 -24.93 13.19 12.75
N ASN A 279 -24.24 14.09 12.04
CA ASN A 279 -24.87 15.28 11.48
C ASN A 279 -25.54 14.90 10.15
N VAL A 280 -26.87 14.95 10.12
CA VAL A 280 -27.67 14.61 8.95
C VAL A 280 -27.97 15.88 8.18
N LEU A 281 -27.50 15.96 6.93
CA LEU A 281 -27.79 17.06 6.01
C LEU A 281 -28.28 16.49 4.68
N LEU A 282 -29.60 16.37 4.56
CA LEU A 282 -30.30 15.92 3.35
C LEU A 282 -31.04 17.08 2.70
N PRO A 283 -31.36 17.03 1.40
CA PRO A 283 -32.04 18.13 0.70
C PRO A 283 -33.36 18.57 1.34
N ALA A 284 -34.12 17.62 1.89
CA ALA A 284 -35.43 17.86 2.49
C ALA A 284 -35.43 17.87 4.03
N SER A 285 -34.31 17.56 4.69
CA SER A 285 -34.26 17.45 6.15
C SER A 285 -32.84 17.56 6.70
N SER A 286 -32.70 18.18 7.86
CA SER A 286 -31.45 18.24 8.60
C SER A 286 -31.66 17.96 10.08
N GLY A 287 -30.65 17.44 10.77
CA GLY A 287 -30.67 17.24 12.22
C GLY A 287 -29.45 16.46 12.71
N GLU A 288 -29.54 15.98 13.95
CA GLU A 288 -28.49 15.18 14.57
C GLU A 288 -29.07 13.86 15.09
N VAL A 289 -28.37 12.75 14.87
CA VAL A 289 -28.71 11.43 15.45
C VAL A 289 -27.69 11.07 16.52
N PRO A 290 -28.06 11.02 17.80
CA PRO A 290 -27.13 10.66 18.87
C PRO A 290 -26.79 9.17 18.83
N LEU A 291 -25.51 8.85 19.08
CA LEU A 291 -24.99 7.49 19.16
C LEU A 291 -24.31 7.26 20.50
N ALA A 292 -24.49 6.06 21.04
CA ALA A 292 -23.78 5.57 22.22
C ALA A 292 -22.95 4.34 21.86
N ARG A 293 -21.69 4.28 22.31
CA ARG A 293 -20.76 3.17 22.05
C ARG A 293 -21.38 1.84 22.42
N ALA A 294 -21.97 1.74 23.61
CA ALA A 294 -22.56 0.50 24.09
C ALA A 294 -23.71 0.01 23.18
N HIS A 295 -24.44 0.90 22.52
CA HIS A 295 -25.47 0.50 21.56
C HIS A 295 -24.86 0.05 20.23
N TYR A 296 -23.92 0.84 19.70
CA TYR A 296 -23.17 0.48 18.49
C TYR A 296 -22.46 -0.88 18.63
N GLU A 297 -21.73 -1.10 19.73
CA GLU A 297 -21.00 -2.36 19.96
C GLU A 297 -21.94 -3.58 20.07
N ARG A 298 -23.18 -3.40 20.56
CA ARG A 298 -24.18 -4.48 20.53
C ARG A 298 -24.58 -4.85 19.09
N LEU A 299 -24.73 -3.85 18.22
CA LEU A 299 -25.09 -4.06 16.81
C LEU A 299 -23.90 -4.57 15.99
N ALA A 300 -22.70 -4.08 16.28
CA ALA A 300 -21.46 -4.44 15.58
C ALA A 300 -20.94 -5.83 15.95
N ARG A 301 -21.31 -6.37 17.12
CA ARG A 301 -20.82 -7.64 17.64
C ARG A 301 -20.85 -8.79 16.62
N PRO A 302 -21.97 -9.09 15.93
CA PRO A 302 -22.00 -10.20 14.98
C PRO A 302 -21.02 -10.02 13.81
N TYR A 303 -20.70 -8.78 13.44
CA TYR A 303 -19.72 -8.47 12.38
C TYR A 303 -18.29 -8.60 12.90
N LEU A 304 -18.03 -8.12 14.12
CA LEU A 304 -16.70 -8.18 14.73
C LEU A 304 -16.30 -9.60 15.18
N GLU A 305 -17.27 -10.49 15.44
CA GLU A 305 -17.04 -11.89 15.83
C GLU A 305 -16.45 -12.75 14.69
N TRP A 306 -16.53 -12.30 13.43
CA TRP A 306 -15.94 -13.02 12.29
C TRP A 306 -14.41 -13.07 12.32
N LEU A 307 -13.74 -11.96 12.66
CA LEU A 307 -12.27 -11.92 12.64
C LEU A 307 -11.64 -12.93 13.63
N PRO A 308 -12.12 -13.07 14.88
CA PRO A 308 -11.70 -14.16 15.76
C PRO A 308 -11.85 -15.56 15.15
N GLU A 309 -12.93 -15.85 14.42
CA GLU A 309 -13.10 -17.15 13.75
C GLU A 309 -12.11 -17.34 12.61
N MET A 310 -11.84 -16.30 11.82
CA MET A 310 -10.80 -16.36 10.78
C MET A 310 -9.41 -16.59 11.38
N LEU A 311 -9.12 -15.98 12.53
CA LEU A 311 -7.88 -16.24 13.27
C LEU A 311 -7.79 -17.69 13.71
N VAL A 312 -8.87 -18.26 14.26
CA VAL A 312 -8.92 -19.70 14.62
C VAL A 312 -8.60 -20.57 13.39
N GLN A 313 -9.21 -20.28 12.24
CA GLN A 313 -8.96 -21.03 11.00
C GLN A 313 -7.51 -20.91 10.53
N ALA A 314 -6.94 -19.71 10.53
CA ALA A 314 -5.54 -19.49 10.13
C ALA A 314 -4.57 -20.23 11.07
N ILE A 315 -4.79 -20.16 12.38
CA ILE A 315 -4.00 -20.85 13.41
C ILE A 315 -4.07 -22.37 13.24
N GLN A 316 -5.27 -22.91 13.00
CA GLN A 316 -5.45 -24.35 12.76
C GLN A 316 -4.77 -24.80 11.46
N SER A 317 -4.86 -24.01 10.39
CA SER A 317 -4.19 -24.33 9.12
C SER A 317 -2.66 -24.34 9.24
N ALA A 318 -2.13 -23.58 10.21
CA ALA A 318 -0.73 -23.55 10.59
C ALA A 318 -0.33 -24.72 11.51
N SER A 319 -1.27 -25.60 11.87
CA SER A 319 -1.08 -26.68 12.85
C SER A 319 -0.59 -26.19 14.22
N LEU A 320 -1.04 -24.99 14.61
CA LEU A 320 -0.74 -24.38 15.91
C LEU A 320 -1.99 -24.29 16.77
N SER A 321 -1.77 -23.99 18.04
CA SER A 321 -2.76 -23.57 19.00
C SER A 321 -2.49 -22.13 19.47
N PRO A 322 -3.46 -21.43 20.10
CA PRO A 322 -3.25 -20.06 20.56
C PRO A 322 -2.08 -19.88 21.55
N GLU A 323 -1.73 -20.92 22.31
CA GLU A 323 -0.61 -20.95 23.26
C GLU A 323 0.76 -21.05 22.59
N ASP A 324 0.83 -21.48 21.32
CA ASP A 324 2.07 -21.51 20.53
C ASP A 324 2.41 -20.14 19.92
N LEU A 325 1.53 -19.14 20.07
CA LEU A 325 1.70 -17.82 19.49
C LEU A 325 2.39 -16.87 20.48
N GLU A 326 3.40 -16.16 19.97
CA GLU A 326 4.05 -15.06 20.68
C GLU A 326 3.12 -13.85 20.81
N ALA A 327 2.28 -13.62 19.79
CA ALA A 327 1.30 -12.55 19.78
C ALA A 327 0.20 -12.75 18.72
N VAL A 328 -0.92 -12.08 18.95
CA VAL A 328 -1.96 -11.82 17.94
C VAL A 328 -1.99 -10.32 17.66
N VAL A 329 -1.62 -9.91 16.46
CA VAL A 329 -1.52 -8.50 16.06
C VAL A 329 -2.76 -8.12 15.25
N LEU A 330 -3.55 -7.17 15.76
CA LEU A 330 -4.71 -6.64 15.05
C LEU A 330 -4.37 -5.35 14.31
N ALA A 331 -4.74 -5.27 13.03
CA ALA A 331 -4.51 -4.14 12.14
C ALA A 331 -5.79 -3.72 11.39
N GLY A 332 -5.71 -2.59 10.70
CA GLY A 332 -6.83 -1.96 10.00
C GLY A 332 -7.63 -1.02 10.90
N GLY A 333 -8.19 0.05 10.31
CA GLY A 333 -8.88 1.11 11.07
C GLY A 333 -9.94 0.61 12.05
N PRO A 334 -10.88 -0.26 11.62
CA PRO A 334 -11.84 -0.91 12.51
C PRO A 334 -11.28 -1.66 13.72
N ALA A 335 -10.01 -2.12 13.69
CA ALA A 335 -9.37 -2.79 14.83
C ALA A 335 -9.23 -1.88 16.07
N ARG A 336 -9.41 -0.57 15.87
CA ARG A 336 -9.52 0.42 16.94
C ARG A 336 -10.79 0.27 17.79
N THR A 337 -11.80 -0.45 17.30
CA THR A 337 -13.05 -0.70 18.05
C THR A 337 -12.73 -1.54 19.30
N PRO A 338 -12.95 -1.02 20.53
CA PRO A 338 -12.53 -1.71 21.76
C PRO A 338 -13.09 -3.12 21.90
N LEU A 339 -14.34 -3.33 21.48
CA LEU A 339 -14.97 -4.66 21.47
C LEU A 339 -14.17 -5.72 20.70
N LEU A 340 -13.53 -5.38 19.57
CA LEU A 340 -12.85 -6.38 18.73
C LEU A 340 -11.71 -7.07 19.49
N ARG A 341 -10.87 -6.29 20.18
CA ARG A 341 -9.76 -6.83 20.99
C ARG A 341 -10.28 -7.81 22.05
N ASN A 342 -11.40 -7.47 22.69
CA ASN A 342 -12.01 -8.30 23.72
C ASN A 342 -12.57 -9.60 23.14
N LEU A 343 -13.20 -9.54 21.96
CA LEU A 343 -13.70 -10.71 21.24
C LEU A 343 -12.57 -11.67 20.87
N VAL A 344 -11.47 -11.15 20.30
CA VAL A 344 -10.30 -11.97 19.95
C VAL A 344 -9.69 -12.60 21.21
N GLN A 345 -9.51 -11.82 22.28
CA GLN A 345 -9.00 -12.34 23.56
C GLN A 345 -9.89 -13.47 24.11
N GLN A 346 -11.21 -13.24 24.15
CA GLN A 346 -12.16 -14.23 24.66
C GLN A 346 -12.17 -15.48 23.80
N ARG A 347 -12.13 -15.34 22.47
CA ARG A 347 -12.26 -16.46 21.55
C ARG A 347 -11.04 -17.37 21.53
N LEU A 348 -9.84 -16.78 21.54
CA LEU A 348 -8.59 -17.52 21.43
C LEU A 348 -8.07 -17.99 22.80
N TYR A 349 -8.31 -17.20 23.84
CA TYR A 349 -7.67 -17.41 25.14
C TYR A 349 -8.67 -17.59 26.29
N GLY A 350 -9.98 -17.38 26.10
CA GLY A 350 -10.97 -17.37 27.19
C GLY A 350 -11.14 -18.70 27.94
N THR A 351 -10.69 -19.82 27.37
CA THR A 351 -10.74 -21.15 28.02
C THR A 351 -9.43 -21.55 28.70
N LEU A 352 -8.38 -20.72 28.60
CA LEU A 352 -7.08 -21.04 29.17
C LEU A 352 -7.01 -20.68 30.66
N PRO A 353 -6.52 -21.58 31.53
CA PRO A 353 -6.36 -21.29 32.95
C PRO A 353 -5.30 -20.20 33.17
N GLY A 354 -5.55 -19.27 34.09
CA GLY A 354 -4.55 -18.26 34.51
C GLY A 354 -4.53 -16.95 33.71
N LEU A 355 -5.55 -16.67 32.87
CA LEU A 355 -5.64 -15.44 32.09
C LEU A 355 -5.59 -14.15 32.90
N GLU A 356 -6.05 -14.18 34.15
CA GLU A 356 -6.08 -13.02 35.04
C GLU A 356 -4.66 -12.54 35.40
N THR A 357 -3.65 -13.38 35.21
CA THR A 357 -2.26 -13.13 35.63
C THR A 357 -1.26 -12.91 34.49
N ILE A 358 -1.67 -13.09 33.23
CA ILE A 358 -0.79 -12.95 32.06
C ILE A 358 -1.19 -11.72 31.26
N GLU A 359 -0.22 -10.94 30.79
CA GLU A 359 -0.48 -9.86 29.84
C GLU A 359 -1.11 -10.45 28.58
N SER A 360 -2.32 -10.01 28.26
CA SER A 360 -3.07 -10.46 27.07
C SER A 360 -2.18 -10.43 25.83
N PRO A 361 -2.03 -11.53 25.06
CA PRO A 361 -1.15 -11.59 23.88
C PRO A 361 -1.72 -10.86 22.65
N VAL A 362 -2.94 -10.31 22.76
CA VAL A 362 -3.59 -9.55 21.69
C VAL A 362 -3.11 -8.09 21.72
N ARG A 363 -2.45 -7.71 20.63
CA ARG A 363 -1.77 -6.42 20.41
C ARG A 363 -2.58 -5.60 19.40
N VAL A 364 -2.84 -4.34 19.72
CA VAL A 364 -3.42 -3.35 18.80
C VAL A 364 -2.55 -2.11 18.88
N ASP A 365 -2.09 -1.62 17.74
CA ASP A 365 -1.28 -0.39 17.68
C ASP A 365 -2.12 0.85 18.06
N GLY A 366 -1.47 1.94 18.44
CA GLY A 366 -2.16 3.23 18.63
C GLY A 366 -2.71 3.81 17.31
N SER A 367 -2.18 3.36 16.17
CA SER A 367 -2.64 3.72 14.83
C SER A 367 -2.69 2.48 13.92
N PRO A 368 -3.66 1.56 14.13
CA PRO A 368 -3.73 0.29 13.41
C PRO A 368 -3.88 0.45 11.89
N GLU A 369 -4.45 1.57 11.42
CA GLU A 369 -4.55 1.93 10.00
C GLU A 369 -3.22 2.33 9.34
N LEU A 370 -2.15 2.57 10.11
CA LEU A 370 -0.83 2.98 9.61
C LEU A 370 0.21 1.86 9.69
N VAL A 371 -0.13 0.75 10.35
CA VAL A 371 0.80 -0.37 10.63
C VAL A 371 1.36 -0.94 9.34
N ALA A 372 0.50 -1.22 8.35
CA ALA A 372 0.89 -1.79 7.07
C ALA A 372 1.86 -0.87 6.30
N ALA A 373 1.62 0.44 6.28
CA ALA A 373 2.52 1.39 5.60
C ALA A 373 3.90 1.47 6.25
N ARG A 374 3.97 1.45 7.59
CA ARG A 374 5.25 1.40 8.32
C ARG A 374 6.00 0.11 8.05
N GLY A 375 5.30 -1.02 8.06
CA GLY A 375 5.86 -2.32 7.72
C GLY A 375 6.43 -2.38 6.31
N ALA A 376 5.71 -1.80 5.35
CA ALA A 376 6.20 -1.64 3.98
C ALA A 376 7.48 -0.79 3.94
N ALA A 377 7.55 0.31 4.68
CA ALA A 377 8.76 1.14 4.73
C ALA A 377 9.96 0.37 5.31
N CYS A 378 9.74 -0.44 6.36
CA CYS A 378 10.76 -1.34 6.89
C CYS A 378 11.24 -2.33 5.84
N TRP A 379 10.32 -3.00 5.14
CA TRP A 379 10.64 -3.94 4.05
C TRP A 379 11.45 -3.28 2.92
N ALA A 380 11.10 -2.05 2.53
CA ALA A 380 11.84 -1.29 1.52
C ALA A 380 13.29 -1.01 1.96
N ALA A 381 13.49 -0.64 3.22
CA ALA A 381 14.81 -0.38 3.78
C ALA A 381 15.69 -1.64 3.78
N GLU A 382 15.08 -2.80 4.04
CA GLU A 382 15.76 -4.10 4.00
C GLU A 382 16.16 -4.49 2.58
N ALA A 383 15.25 -4.35 1.61
CA ALA A 383 15.52 -4.69 0.21
C ALA A 383 16.78 -3.98 -0.31
N LEU A 384 16.90 -2.67 -0.04
CA LEU A 384 18.08 -1.89 -0.38
C LEU A 384 19.34 -2.29 0.39
N SER A 385 19.19 -2.65 1.67
CA SER A 385 20.34 -3.07 2.49
C SER A 385 20.90 -4.41 1.99
N ALA A 386 20.03 -5.37 1.68
CA ALA A 386 20.42 -6.69 1.15
C ALA A 386 21.03 -6.61 -0.27
N GLU A 387 20.58 -5.66 -1.10
CA GLU A 387 21.22 -5.40 -2.40
C GLU A 387 22.60 -4.77 -2.23
N THR A 388 22.73 -3.80 -1.31
CA THR A 388 24.02 -3.18 -0.98
C THR A 388 25.02 -4.22 -0.47
N ASP A 389 24.61 -5.09 0.45
CA ASP A 389 25.46 -6.14 1.03
C ASP A 389 25.90 -7.16 -0.03
N ARG A 390 25.01 -7.56 -0.95
CA ARG A 390 25.35 -8.42 -2.10
C ARG A 390 26.35 -7.74 -3.04
N ALA A 391 26.19 -6.45 -3.30
CA ALA A 391 27.11 -5.69 -4.15
C ALA A 391 28.50 -5.57 -3.50
N VAL A 392 28.57 -5.32 -2.18
CA VAL A 392 29.84 -5.28 -1.43
C VAL A 392 30.50 -6.65 -1.40
N ALA A 393 29.78 -7.73 -1.10
CA ALA A 393 30.32 -9.08 -1.11
C ALA A 393 30.83 -9.49 -2.51
N GLY A 394 30.10 -9.13 -3.56
CA GLY A 394 30.54 -9.34 -4.96
C GLY A 394 31.80 -8.55 -5.31
N ALA A 395 31.91 -7.31 -4.81
CA ALA A 395 33.09 -6.48 -4.98
C ALA A 395 34.31 -7.04 -4.23
N GLU A 396 34.17 -7.46 -2.97
CA GLU A 396 35.25 -8.09 -2.19
C GLU A 396 35.73 -9.41 -2.82
N THR A 397 34.80 -10.23 -3.31
CA THR A 397 35.13 -11.47 -4.04
C THR A 397 35.87 -11.17 -5.35
N SER A 398 35.53 -10.07 -6.04
CA SER A 398 36.22 -9.63 -7.26
C SER A 398 37.62 -9.06 -7.02
N VAL A 399 37.88 -8.51 -5.82
CA VAL A 399 39.20 -8.01 -5.41
C VAL A 399 40.11 -9.18 -4.99
N LEU A 400 39.57 -10.21 -4.34
CA LEU A 400 40.31 -11.43 -3.98
C LEU A 400 40.71 -12.27 -5.21
N MET A 401 39.97 -12.21 -6.32
CA MET A 401 40.32 -12.88 -7.58
C MET A 401 41.37 -12.13 -8.43
N ARG A 402 41.91 -10.99 -7.97
CA ARG A 402 42.88 -10.18 -8.73
C ARG A 402 44.31 -10.17 -8.20
N VAL A 403 44.65 -11.00 -7.21
CA VAL A 403 46.04 -11.16 -6.75
C VAL A 403 46.50 -12.59 -6.98
N GLY A 404 47.09 -12.82 -8.14
CA GLY A 404 47.65 -14.11 -8.53
C GLY A 404 47.99 -14.23 -10.01
N ALA A 405 48.51 -13.19 -10.64
CA ALA A 405 49.10 -13.28 -11.98
C ALA A 405 50.38 -12.46 -12.02
N GLY A 406 51.44 -13.02 -11.45
CA GLY A 406 52.82 -12.61 -11.63
C GLY A 406 53.61 -13.79 -12.18
N GLU A 407 53.94 -13.67 -13.46
CA GLU A 407 55.18 -14.09 -14.14
C GLU A 407 55.48 -15.59 -14.43
N ASP A 408 55.78 -15.79 -15.72
CA ASP A 408 56.76 -16.69 -16.35
C ASP A 408 56.56 -18.22 -16.34
N ASN A 409 56.11 -18.76 -17.48
CA ASN A 409 56.97 -19.35 -18.53
C ASN A 409 56.17 -20.35 -19.38
N SER A 410 56.15 -20.13 -20.70
CA SER A 410 55.74 -21.16 -21.67
C SER A 410 56.77 -22.30 -21.71
N PRO A 411 56.35 -23.53 -22.04
CA PRO A 411 56.63 -23.96 -23.41
C PRO A 411 55.55 -24.83 -24.10
N SER A 412 55.63 -24.73 -25.42
CA SER A 412 55.24 -25.57 -26.56
C SER A 412 54.72 -27.01 -26.35
N ALA A 413 53.84 -27.37 -27.29
CA ALA A 413 53.24 -28.66 -27.62
C ALA A 413 54.20 -29.79 -28.05
N SER A 414 53.76 -31.05 -27.86
CA SER A 414 53.96 -32.25 -28.72
C SER A 414 53.14 -33.43 -28.12
N SER A 415 52.05 -33.90 -28.74
CA SER A 415 51.92 -35.02 -29.70
C SER A 415 52.11 -36.45 -29.16
N GLY A 416 51.07 -37.28 -29.37
CA GLY A 416 51.11 -38.75 -29.52
C GLY A 416 50.65 -39.57 -28.30
N GLU A 417 49.99 -40.73 -28.39
CA GLU A 417 49.37 -41.54 -29.46
C GLU A 417 48.88 -42.86 -28.76
N TYR A 418 47.66 -43.33 -29.07
CA TYR A 418 47.10 -44.71 -29.01
C TYR A 418 47.15 -45.55 -27.68
N ASP A 419 46.36 -46.60 -27.39
CA ASP A 419 45.29 -47.38 -28.06
C ASP A 419 44.64 -48.36 -27.05
N VAL A 420 43.62 -49.10 -27.52
CA VAL A 420 43.15 -50.46 -27.11
C VAL A 420 41.87 -50.59 -26.25
N ASP A 421 40.74 -50.74 -26.97
CA ASP A 421 39.93 -51.97 -27.15
C ASP A 421 39.22 -52.69 -25.96
N GLY A 422 37.88 -52.79 -26.10
CA GLY A 422 37.15 -54.06 -26.14
C GLY A 422 36.62 -54.72 -24.85
N ALA A 423 35.31 -54.61 -24.59
CA ALA A 423 34.42 -55.73 -24.25
C ALA A 423 32.94 -55.32 -24.16
N GLU A 424 32.11 -55.93 -25.02
CA GLU A 424 30.64 -55.82 -25.06
C GLU A 424 29.96 -56.60 -23.93
N ALA A 425 28.79 -56.11 -23.48
CA ALA A 425 27.74 -56.94 -22.91
C ALA A 425 26.37 -56.46 -23.41
N VAL A 426 25.70 -57.38 -24.09
CA VAL A 426 24.38 -57.31 -24.72
C VAL A 426 23.26 -57.17 -23.68
N ILE A 427 22.28 -56.30 -23.93
CA ILE A 427 20.93 -56.41 -23.33
C ILE A 427 19.89 -56.08 -24.41
N ASP A 428 18.95 -57.01 -24.56
CA ASP A 428 17.87 -57.06 -25.55
C ASP A 428 16.89 -55.87 -25.51
N ASP A 429 16.46 -55.48 -26.70
CA ASP A 429 15.39 -54.54 -27.02
C ASP A 429 14.11 -55.30 -27.35
N VAL A 430 13.01 -55.09 -26.59
CA VAL A 430 11.63 -55.28 -27.07
C VAL A 430 10.66 -54.37 -26.29
N SER A 431 9.87 -53.62 -27.05
CA SER A 431 8.44 -53.27 -26.82
C SER A 431 8.10 -51.77 -26.78
N SER A 432 7.80 -51.29 -27.99
CA SER A 432 6.96 -50.15 -28.36
C SER A 432 5.72 -49.86 -27.50
N ASP A 433 5.49 -48.57 -27.19
CA ASP A 433 4.18 -48.01 -26.80
C ASP A 433 3.64 -47.12 -27.94
N PRO A 434 2.42 -47.36 -28.48
CA PRO A 434 1.92 -46.68 -29.67
C PRO A 434 0.86 -45.61 -29.34
N THR A 435 1.28 -44.44 -28.86
CA THR A 435 0.47 -43.19 -28.97
C THR A 435 1.38 -41.97 -28.87
N ALA A 436 2.09 -41.63 -29.95
CA ALA A 436 2.74 -40.34 -30.11
C ALA A 436 2.04 -39.56 -31.23
N GLU A 437 1.46 -38.41 -30.91
CA GLU A 437 0.91 -37.47 -31.89
C GLU A 437 2.00 -36.99 -32.86
N PRO A 438 1.69 -36.75 -34.14
CA PRO A 438 2.68 -36.28 -35.10
C PRO A 438 3.13 -34.84 -34.76
N PRO A 439 4.43 -34.50 -34.96
CA PRO A 439 4.92 -33.15 -34.70
C PRO A 439 4.29 -32.16 -35.70
N ARG A 440 3.80 -31.03 -35.18
CA ARG A 440 3.23 -29.94 -35.99
C ARG A 440 4.33 -29.28 -36.84
N PRO A 441 4.04 -28.88 -38.09
CA PRO A 441 5.01 -28.22 -38.94
C PRO A 441 5.38 -26.82 -38.40
N PRO A 442 6.60 -26.32 -38.68
CA PRO A 442 7.05 -25.03 -38.21
C PRO A 442 6.25 -23.89 -38.86
N VAL A 443 5.78 -22.95 -38.04
CA VAL A 443 5.14 -21.72 -38.50
C VAL A 443 6.24 -20.67 -38.69
N GLU A 444 6.49 -20.24 -39.92
CA GLU A 444 7.26 -19.04 -40.19
C GLU A 444 6.42 -17.81 -39.78
N VAL A 445 6.82 -17.15 -38.70
CA VAL A 445 6.23 -15.89 -38.27
C VAL A 445 7.03 -14.77 -38.93
N GLU A 446 6.42 -14.05 -39.88
CA GLU A 446 7.00 -12.80 -40.38
C GLU A 446 7.11 -11.79 -39.22
N PRO A 447 8.28 -11.15 -39.02
CA PRO A 447 8.46 -10.20 -37.94
C PRO A 447 7.55 -8.99 -38.15
N MET A 448 6.66 -8.77 -37.18
CA MET A 448 5.80 -7.61 -37.12
C MET A 448 6.66 -6.35 -37.03
N HIS A 449 6.46 -5.40 -37.95
CA HIS A 449 7.17 -4.13 -37.95
C HIS A 449 6.67 -3.29 -36.76
N ILE A 450 7.42 -3.31 -35.66
CA ILE A 450 7.14 -2.49 -34.48
C ILE A 450 7.59 -1.06 -34.79
N GLU A 451 6.65 -0.15 -35.01
CA GLU A 451 6.95 1.28 -34.98
C GLU A 451 7.47 1.66 -33.60
N SER A 452 8.60 2.37 -33.56
CA SER A 452 9.18 2.86 -32.31
C SER A 452 8.20 3.84 -31.63
N PRO A 453 7.90 3.70 -30.33
CA PRO A 453 7.03 4.64 -29.64
C PRO A 453 7.64 6.05 -29.68
N PRO A 454 6.82 7.12 -29.78
CA PRO A 454 7.32 8.48 -29.84
C PRO A 454 8.13 8.80 -28.58
N GLN A 455 9.39 9.22 -28.75
CA GLN A 455 10.31 9.54 -27.67
C GLN A 455 9.79 10.72 -26.82
N ARG A 456 8.99 10.41 -25.78
CA ARG A 456 8.48 11.39 -24.79
C ARG A 456 9.58 12.09 -23.98
N LYS A 457 10.84 11.62 -24.04
CA LYS A 457 11.99 12.29 -23.42
C LYS A 457 12.25 13.67 -24.04
N ALA A 458 12.03 13.86 -25.34
CA ALA A 458 12.25 15.14 -26.01
C ALA A 458 11.26 16.22 -25.55
N LEU A 459 9.99 15.86 -25.27
CA LEU A 459 8.98 16.83 -24.81
C LEU A 459 9.24 17.32 -23.38
N LYS A 460 9.80 16.50 -22.49
CA LYS A 460 10.13 16.94 -21.11
C LYS A 460 11.27 17.99 -21.12
N VAL A 461 12.27 17.82 -21.98
CA VAL A 461 13.37 18.80 -22.12
C VAL A 461 12.86 20.12 -22.68
N VAL A 462 12.01 20.09 -23.72
CA VAL A 462 11.42 21.31 -24.30
C VAL A 462 10.53 22.07 -23.30
N LYS A 463 9.74 21.36 -22.48
CA LYS A 463 8.91 21.99 -21.44
C LYS A 463 9.75 22.67 -20.34
N LEU A 464 10.87 22.05 -19.92
CA LEU A 464 11.78 22.64 -18.94
C LEU A 464 12.51 23.88 -19.48
N SER A 465 12.91 23.86 -20.76
CA SER A 465 13.55 25.01 -21.40
C SER A 465 12.62 26.23 -21.51
N LEU A 466 11.33 26.00 -21.83
CA LEU A 466 10.34 27.07 -21.95
C LEU A 466 10.02 27.72 -20.59
N ALA A 467 9.92 26.92 -19.53
CA ALA A 467 9.70 27.42 -18.17
C ALA A 467 10.88 28.28 -17.68
N ALA A 468 12.12 27.84 -17.93
CA ALA A 468 13.31 28.61 -17.60
C ALA A 468 13.35 29.95 -18.38
N LEU A 469 12.97 29.95 -19.65
CA LEU A 469 12.95 31.16 -20.48
C LEU A 469 11.90 32.18 -20.00
N LEU A 470 10.73 31.72 -19.56
CA LEU A 470 9.69 32.58 -19.00
C LEU A 470 10.11 33.19 -17.65
N ILE A 471 10.82 32.44 -16.81
CA ILE A 471 11.36 32.96 -15.54
C ILE A 471 12.43 34.03 -15.82
N ILE A 472 13.35 33.78 -16.75
CA ILE A 472 14.38 34.76 -17.15
C ILE A 472 13.70 36.02 -17.73
N PHE A 473 12.70 35.85 -18.59
CA PHE A 473 11.98 36.98 -19.18
C PHE A 473 11.25 37.82 -18.13
N GLY A 474 10.58 37.19 -17.16
CA GLY A 474 9.94 37.89 -16.03
C GLY A 474 10.94 38.65 -15.16
N LEU A 475 12.12 38.09 -14.92
CA LEU A 475 13.18 38.71 -14.13
C LEU A 475 13.78 39.92 -14.86
N VAL A 476 13.99 39.83 -16.18
CA VAL A 476 14.43 40.95 -17.03
C VAL A 476 13.37 42.07 -17.07
N MET A 477 12.09 41.74 -17.23
CA MET A 477 11.00 42.71 -17.22
C MET A 477 10.92 43.46 -15.88
N THR A 478 11.10 42.76 -14.76
CA THR A 478 11.08 43.35 -13.42
C THR A 478 12.26 44.31 -13.21
N VAL A 479 13.46 43.95 -13.69
CA VAL A 479 14.63 44.82 -13.65
C VAL A 479 14.46 46.04 -14.56
N MET A 480 13.87 45.88 -15.74
CA MET A 480 13.61 47.01 -16.64
C MET A 480 12.56 47.99 -16.11
N GLN A 481 11.56 47.52 -15.37
CA GLN A 481 10.56 48.39 -14.74
C GLN A 481 11.08 49.10 -13.46
N GLY A 482 12.10 48.54 -12.79
CA GLY A 482 12.67 49.10 -11.56
C GLY A 482 13.55 50.36 -11.74
N PHE A 483 14.00 50.68 -12.96
CA PHE A 483 14.91 51.81 -13.22
C PHE A 483 14.27 53.03 -13.90
N GLY A 484 12.95 53.02 -14.14
CA GLY A 484 12.23 54.05 -14.90
C GLY A 484 11.41 55.07 -14.08
N GLY A 485 11.75 55.32 -12.82
CA GLY A 485 11.01 56.25 -11.96
C GLY A 485 11.52 57.68 -12.02
N SER A 486 11.03 58.50 -12.97
CA SER A 486 11.21 59.95 -12.93
C SER A 486 10.33 60.55 -11.82
N GLN A 487 10.97 61.09 -10.78
CA GLN A 487 10.33 61.91 -9.75
C GLN A 487 9.70 63.17 -10.38
N GLN A 488 8.40 63.36 -10.19
CA GLN A 488 7.76 64.67 -10.31
C GLN A 488 7.44 65.19 -8.90
N PRO A 489 7.75 66.47 -8.58
CA PRO A 489 7.60 67.00 -7.24
C PRO A 489 6.15 67.36 -6.94
N ALA A 490 5.71 67.04 -5.72
CA ALA A 490 4.42 67.44 -5.18
C ALA A 490 4.39 68.95 -4.89
N LEU A 491 3.35 69.63 -5.37
CA LEU A 491 2.97 70.98 -4.93
C LEU A 491 1.84 70.87 -3.88
N PRO A 492 1.82 71.75 -2.85
CA PRO A 492 0.89 71.62 -1.73
C PRO A 492 -0.35 72.54 -1.86
N GLY A 493 -1.46 72.05 -1.32
CA GLY A 493 -2.55 72.89 -0.77
C GLY A 493 -3.83 72.94 -1.60
N VAL A 494 -4.97 72.62 -0.98
CA VAL A 494 -5.92 73.61 -0.42
C VAL A 494 -7.03 72.85 0.31
N MET A 495 -7.19 73.17 1.61
CA MET A 495 -8.39 72.88 2.41
C MET A 495 -9.59 73.62 1.83
N GLN A 496 -10.74 72.95 1.70
CA GLN A 496 -12.01 73.64 1.92
C GLN A 496 -13.06 72.70 2.52
N GLN A 497 -13.42 73.06 3.76
CA GLN A 497 -14.64 72.67 4.47
C GLN A 497 -15.91 73.19 3.77
N VAL A 498 -17.04 72.74 4.31
CA VAL A 498 -18.45 73.15 4.11
C VAL A 498 -19.14 72.30 3.03
N GLY A 499 -20.20 71.52 3.29
CA GLY A 499 -21.11 71.43 4.42
C GLY A 499 -22.55 71.46 3.91
N LYS A 500 -23.26 70.33 4.00
CA LYS A 500 -24.64 70.16 4.49
C LYS A 500 -25.07 68.70 4.37
#